data_AF-A0A4U5PJP8-F1
#
_entry.id   AF-A0A4U5PJP8-F1
#
_cell.length_a   1.000
_cell.length_b   1.000
_cell.length_c   1.000
_cell.angle_alpha   90.00
_cell.angle_beta   90.00
_cell.angle_gamma   90.00
#
_symmetry.space_group_name_H-M   'P 1'
#
loop_
_entity.id
_entity.type
_entity.pdbx_description
1 polymer ?
#
loop_
_entity_poly.entity_id
_entity_poly.type
_entity_poly.pdbx_seq_one_letter_code
_entity_poly.pdbx_strand_id
1 'polypeptide(L)'
;MIHKSPFGKYFPTNDSFTDIVLASLRQHKDKPALIHAETGEKVSFAELNHQAHSVASYLEQIEFQRRDVACCAIPNCLEFPALVLGVMMQGGLFSGTNFAFTEC
;
A
#
# COMPACT_ATOMS: atom_id res chain seq x y z
N MET A 1 33.15 -5.84 16.25
CA MET A 1 33.14 -4.37 16.09
C MET A 1 31.70 -3.96 15.77
N ILE A 2 31.11 -3.00 16.49
CA ILE A 2 29.74 -2.53 16.19
C ILE A 2 29.84 -1.34 15.24
N HIS A 3 29.29 -1.47 14.04
CA HIS A 3 29.20 -0.38 13.06
C HIS A 3 27.90 0.39 13.29
N LYS A 4 27.99 1.72 13.39
CA LYS A 4 26.82 2.61 13.51
C LYS A 4 26.63 3.39 12.21
N SER A 5 25.37 3.64 11.85
CA SER A 5 25.03 4.48 10.71
C SER A 5 25.63 5.89 10.86
N PRO A 6 26.21 6.48 9.79
CA PRO A 6 26.68 7.87 9.81
C PRO A 6 25.54 8.89 9.84
N PHE A 7 24.31 8.46 9.54
CA PHE A 7 23.12 9.33 9.45
C PHE A 7 22.36 9.50 10.78
N GLY A 8 22.93 9.04 11.89
CA GLY A 8 22.30 9.11 13.21
C GLY A 8 21.18 8.07 13.39
N LYS A 9 20.38 8.25 14.46
CA LYS A 9 19.19 7.43 14.72
C LYS A 9 17.98 8.08 14.04
N TYR A 10 17.23 7.30 13.26
CA TYR A 10 15.95 7.73 12.72
C TYR A 10 14.98 8.08 13.87
N PHE A 11 14.20 9.14 13.71
CA PHE A 11 13.22 9.55 14.72
C PHE A 11 12.01 8.61 14.64
N PRO A 12 11.69 7.86 15.71
CA PRO A 12 10.45 7.11 15.73
C PRO A 12 9.27 8.09 15.70
N THR A 13 8.34 7.87 14.77
CA THR A 13 7.02 8.50 14.84
C THR A 13 6.05 7.57 15.57
N ASN A 14 5.04 8.15 16.22
CA ASN A 14 3.91 7.41 16.76
C ASN A 14 2.84 7.12 15.70
N ASP A 15 2.97 7.70 14.51
CA ASP A 15 2.03 7.49 13.40
C ASP A 15 2.18 6.07 12.84
N SER A 16 1.07 5.48 12.41
CA SER A 16 1.13 4.21 11.70
C SER A 16 1.76 4.41 10.32
N PHE A 17 2.31 3.33 9.75
CA PHE A 17 2.78 3.34 8.37
C PHE A 17 1.70 3.86 7.40
N THR A 18 0.46 3.40 7.58
CA THR A 18 -0.69 3.82 6.77
C THR A 18 -0.93 5.32 6.88
N ASP A 19 -0.88 5.90 8.08
CA ASP A 19 -1.09 7.33 8.30
C ASP A 19 -0.03 8.18 7.59
N ILE A 20 1.24 7.76 7.70
CA ILE A 20 2.37 8.43 7.04
C ILE A 20 2.18 8.43 5.53
N VAL A 21 1.83 7.28 4.95
CA VAL A 21 1.64 7.15 3.49
C VAL A 21 0.43 7.97 3.05
N LEU A 22 -0.71 7.85 3.71
CA LEU A 22 -1.92 8.61 3.37
C LEU A 22 -1.72 10.12 3.47
N ALA A 23 -0.94 10.59 4.45
CA ALA A 23 -0.55 12.00 4.53
C ALA A 23 0.27 12.44 3.30
N SER A 24 1.22 11.61 2.87
CA SER A 24 2.02 11.86 1.66
C SER A 24 1.16 11.87 0.39
N LEU A 25 0.19 10.94 0.27
CA LEU A 25 -0.72 10.91 -0.89
C LEU A 25 -1.50 12.22 -1.02
N ARG A 26 -2.01 12.76 0.10
CA ARG A 26 -2.71 14.05 0.10
C ARG A 26 -1.77 15.20 -0.22
N GLN A 27 -0.56 15.21 0.33
CA GLN A 27 0.43 16.27 0.13
C GLN A 27 0.89 16.38 -1.33
N HIS A 28 0.95 15.27 -2.06
CA HIS A 28 1.49 15.20 -3.41
C HIS A 28 0.45 14.92 -4.49
N LYS A 29 -0.83 15.17 -4.19
CA LYS A 29 -2.01 14.80 -4.99
C LYS A 29 -1.88 14.92 -6.52
N ASP A 30 -1.25 15.98 -7.03
CA ASP A 30 -1.17 16.27 -8.47
C ASP A 30 0.05 15.63 -9.17
N LYS A 31 0.92 14.91 -8.44
CA LYS A 31 2.10 14.23 -8.99
C LYS A 31 1.76 12.79 -9.40
N PRO A 32 2.46 12.21 -10.39
CA PRO A 32 2.36 10.78 -10.65
C PRO A 32 2.92 9.98 -9.46
N ALA A 33 2.14 9.03 -8.95
CA ALA A 33 2.55 8.08 -7.93
C ALA A 33 3.06 6.79 -8.56
N LEU A 34 2.36 6.28 -9.58
CA LEU A 34 2.66 5.04 -10.28
C LEU A 34 2.70 5.29 -11.79
N ILE A 35 3.60 4.58 -12.48
CA ILE A 35 3.73 4.64 -13.93
C ILE A 35 3.88 3.21 -14.44
N HIS A 36 3.02 2.79 -15.35
CA HIS A 36 3.17 1.53 -16.05
C HIS A 36 4.28 1.66 -17.08
N ALA A 37 5.34 0.86 -16.95
CA ALA A 37 6.55 1.04 -17.75
C ALA A 37 6.32 0.88 -19.26
N GLU A 38 5.48 -0.08 -19.66
CA GLU A 38 5.27 -0.41 -21.08
C GLU A 38 4.25 0.52 -21.76
N THR A 39 3.11 0.79 -21.12
CA THR A 39 2.04 1.62 -21.69
C THR A 39 2.23 3.12 -21.44
N GLY A 40 3.05 3.49 -20.46
CA GLY A 40 3.21 4.87 -20.01
C GLY A 40 2.01 5.40 -19.23
N GLU A 41 1.01 4.57 -18.92
CA GLU A 41 -0.14 4.91 -18.09
C GLU A 41 0.33 5.39 -16.72
N LYS A 42 -0.33 6.42 -16.18
CA LYS A 42 0.04 7.05 -14.91
C LYS A 42 -1.15 7.07 -13.98
N VAL A 43 -0.87 6.76 -12.72
CA VAL A 43 -1.80 6.98 -11.60
C VAL A 43 -1.20 8.08 -10.73
N SER A 44 -1.93 9.16 -10.56
CA SER A 44 -1.57 10.25 -9.65
C SER A 44 -1.71 9.84 -8.19
N PHE A 45 -1.08 10.59 -7.29
CA PHE A 45 -1.27 10.40 -5.84
C PHE A 45 -2.74 10.57 -5.42
N ALA A 46 -3.48 11.47 -6.06
CA ALA A 46 -4.91 11.64 -5.82
C ALA A 46 -5.72 10.39 -6.21
N GLU A 47 -5.46 9.84 -7.40
CA GLU A 47 -6.13 8.63 -7.89
C GLU A 47 -5.79 7.41 -7.03
N LEU A 48 -4.52 7.23 -6.67
CA LEU A 48 -4.11 6.16 -5.76
C LEU A 48 -4.80 6.28 -4.40
N ASN A 49 -4.89 7.49 -3.85
CA ASN A 49 -5.61 7.71 -2.59
C ASN A 49 -7.09 7.35 -2.72
N HIS A 50 -7.74 7.75 -3.82
CA HIS A 50 -9.14 7.42 -4.08
C HIS A 50 -9.36 5.90 -4.23
N GLN A 51 -8.52 5.23 -5.02
CA GLN A 51 -8.57 3.77 -5.22
C GLN A 51 -8.36 3.02 -3.89
N ALA A 52 -7.40 3.44 -3.07
CA ALA A 52 -7.16 2.83 -1.75
C ALA A 52 -8.38 2.95 -0.83
N HIS A 53 -9.04 4.11 -0.81
CA HIS A 53 -10.28 4.29 -0.04
C HIS A 53 -11.43 3.45 -0.61
N SER A 54 -11.52 3.31 -1.94
CA SER A 54 -12.51 2.43 -2.57
C SER A 54 -12.31 0.97 -2.17
N VAL A 55 -11.07 0.49 -2.10
CA VAL A 55 -10.76 -0.87 -1.61
C VAL A 55 -11.14 -0.99 -0.14
N ALA A 56 -10.76 -0.03 0.72
CA ALA A 56 -11.10 -0.06 2.13
C ALA A 56 -12.62 -0.11 2.37
N SER A 57 -13.40 0.71 1.66
CA SER A 57 -14.86 0.71 1.73
C SER A 57 -15.48 -0.60 1.26
N TYR A 58 -14.94 -1.23 0.21
CA TYR A 58 -15.41 -2.55 -0.21
C TYR A 58 -15.09 -3.63 0.85
N LEU A 59 -13.89 -3.60 1.43
CA LEU A 59 -13.50 -4.52 2.49
C LEU A 59 -14.40 -4.38 3.72
N GLU A 60 -14.75 -3.15 4.10
CA GLU A 60 -15.73 -2.89 5.16
C GLU A 60 -17.10 -3.52 4.85
N GLN A 61 -17.58 -3.43 3.61
CA GLN A 61 -18.86 -4.01 3.19
C GLN A 61 -18.91 -5.54 3.28
N ILE A 62 -17.78 -6.22 3.14
CA ILE A 62 -17.66 -7.67 3.30
C ILE A 62 -17.25 -8.09 4.73
N GLU A 63 -17.37 -7.17 5.69
CA GLU A 63 -17.03 -7.37 7.11
C GLU A 63 -15.55 -7.72 7.36
N PHE A 64 -14.66 -7.37 6.43
CA PHE A 64 -13.22 -7.52 6.62
C PHE A 64 -12.74 -6.50 7.66
N GLN A 65 -12.09 -7.03 8.70
CA GLN A 65 -11.78 -6.28 9.91
C GLN A 65 -10.36 -6.53 10.40
N ARG A 66 -10.03 -5.87 11.52
CA ARG A 66 -8.75 -6.04 12.19
C ARG A 66 -8.45 -7.52 12.44
N ARG A 67 -7.22 -7.93 12.09
CA ARG A 67 -6.69 -9.31 12.19
C ARG A 67 -7.09 -10.26 11.08
N ASP A 68 -7.97 -9.86 10.15
CA ASP A 68 -8.20 -10.64 8.94
C ASP A 68 -7.00 -10.54 8.00
N VAL A 69 -6.81 -11.57 7.16
CA VAL A 69 -5.69 -11.66 6.23
C VAL A 69 -6.20 -11.64 4.80
N ALA A 70 -5.73 -10.67 4.01
CA ALA A 70 -5.94 -10.62 2.57
C ALA A 70 -4.72 -11.22 1.86
N CYS A 71 -4.90 -12.38 1.23
CA CYS A 71 -3.88 -12.98 0.37
C CYS A 71 -3.98 -12.38 -1.04
N CYS A 72 -2.86 -11.94 -1.60
CA CYS A 72 -2.80 -11.32 -2.91
C CYS A 72 -1.78 -12.04 -3.80
N ALA A 73 -2.28 -12.69 -4.86
CA ALA A 73 -1.52 -13.47 -5.84
C ALA A 73 -1.67 -12.86 -7.23
N ILE A 74 -1.15 -11.65 -7.43
CA ILE A 74 -1.26 -10.89 -8.68
C ILE A 74 0.13 -10.51 -9.21
N PRO A 75 0.31 -10.34 -10.54
CA PRO A 75 1.53 -9.76 -11.08
C PRO A 75 1.67 -8.28 -10.68
N ASN A 76 2.82 -7.67 -10.98
CA ASN A 76 2.99 -6.23 -10.83
C ASN A 76 1.96 -5.49 -11.71
N CYS A 77 1.08 -4.73 -11.08
CA CYS A 77 0.08 -3.90 -11.74
C CYS A 77 -0.13 -2.58 -10.99
N LEU A 78 -0.83 -1.64 -11.59
CA LEU A 78 -1.06 -0.31 -11.01
C LEU A 78 -1.98 -0.35 -9.79
N GLU A 79 -2.83 -1.37 -9.68
CA GLU A 79 -3.81 -1.55 -8.61
C GLU A 79 -3.18 -2.11 -7.33
N PHE A 80 -2.01 -2.75 -7.43
CA PHE A 80 -1.36 -3.43 -6.30
C PHE A 80 -1.19 -2.50 -5.07
N PRO A 81 -0.67 -1.26 -5.20
CA PRO A 81 -0.53 -0.37 -4.05
C PRO A 81 -1.87 0.05 -3.43
N ALA A 82 -2.92 0.22 -4.23
CA ALA A 82 -4.26 0.53 -3.71
C ALA A 82 -4.83 -0.63 -2.88
N LEU A 83 -4.62 -1.87 -3.33
CA LEU A 83 -5.02 -3.08 -2.60
C LEU A 83 -4.33 -3.18 -1.23
N VAL A 84 -3.01 -2.99 -1.21
CA VAL A 84 -2.22 -3.01 0.03
C VAL A 84 -2.72 -1.95 1.02
N LEU A 85 -2.87 -0.71 0.56
CA LEU A 85 -3.30 0.39 1.42
C LEU A 85 -4.73 0.21 1.92
N GLY A 86 -5.65 -0.24 1.08
CA GLY A 86 -7.04 -0.51 1.49
C GLY A 86 -7.13 -1.57 2.60
N VAL A 87 -6.36 -2.65 2.50
CA VAL A 87 -6.27 -3.68 3.56
C VAL A 87 -5.72 -3.09 4.86
N MET A 88 -4.64 -2.30 4.76
CA MET A 88 -4.01 -1.67 5.92
C MET A 88 -4.93 -0.62 6.59
N MET A 89 -5.77 0.08 5.82
CA MET A 89 -6.76 1.03 6.35
C MET A 89 -7.83 0.35 7.20
N GLN A 90 -8.23 -0.89 6.85
CA GLN A 90 -9.14 -1.70 7.67
C GLN A 90 -8.46 -2.35 8.89
N GLY A 91 -7.15 -2.15 9.07
CA GLY A 91 -6.36 -2.80 10.12
C GLY A 91 -6.14 -4.30 9.90
N GLY A 92 -6.37 -4.79 8.68
CA GLY A 92 -6.09 -6.15 8.28
C GLY A 92 -4.62 -6.37 7.89
N LEU A 93 -4.27 -7.62 7.65
CA LEU A 93 -2.94 -8.04 7.23
C LEU A 93 -2.92 -8.30 5.73
N PHE A 94 -2.02 -7.64 5.01
CA PHE A 94 -1.74 -7.94 3.62
C PHE A 94 -0.69 -9.05 3.53
N SER A 95 -0.99 -10.13 2.79
CA SER A 95 -0.07 -11.22 2.51
C SER A 95 0.16 -11.34 1.01
N GLY A 96 1.31 -10.85 0.54
CA GLY A 96 1.71 -11.00 -0.85
C GLY A 96 2.29 -12.38 -1.11
N THR A 97 1.85 -13.04 -2.18
CA THR A 97 2.45 -14.27 -2.69
C THR A 97 2.84 -14.08 -4.15
N ASN A 98 3.76 -14.92 -4.64
CA ASN A 98 4.11 -14.91 -6.04
C ASN A 98 2.93 -15.48 -6.85
N PHE A 99 2.43 -14.70 -7.82
CA PHE A 99 1.33 -15.12 -8.70
C PHE A 99 1.64 -16.40 -9.49
N ALA A 100 2.92 -16.74 -9.66
CA ALA A 100 3.39 -17.90 -10.42
C ALA A 100 3.69 -19.14 -9.56
N PHE A 101 3.35 -19.15 -8.27
CA PHE A 101 3.50 -20.35 -7.44
C PHE A 101 2.58 -21.48 -7.92
N THR A 102 3.16 -22.68 -8.07
CA THR A 102 2.48 -23.89 -8.56
C THR A 102 2.23 -24.94 -7.47
N GLU A 103 2.81 -24.76 -6.29
CA GLU A 103 2.70 -25.69 -5.15
C GLU A 103 2.32 -24.90 -3.89
N CYS A 104 1.51 -25.52 -3.02
CA CYS A 104 1.04 -24.96 -1.76
C CYS A 104 1.97 -25.31 -0.60
#